data_AF-A0A840V4S9-F1
#
_entry.id   AF-A0A840V4S9-F1
#
_cell.length_a   1.000
_cell.length_b   1.000
_cell.length_c   1.000
_cell.angle_alpha   90.00
_cell.angle_beta   90.00
_cell.angle_gamma   90.00
#
_symmetry.space_group_name_H-M   'P 1'
#
loop_
_entity.id
_entity.type
_entity.pdbx_description
1 polymer ?
#
loop_
_entity_poly.entity_id
_entity_poly.type
_entity_poly.pdbx_seq_one_letter_code
_entity_poly.pdbx_strand_id
1 'polypeptide(L)'
;MKPNAPWIASVVVAGGVAFFAGRATSPSSPAQGAEQGSAAGTLESSRSGRLDSSGLAGGTDSKRSDRGATDDPETWDVLTDEMDRIIRNGDPLARVQAWLDFVNTLDRDQFENVVAQFREKGFTRENMAEYEMLLTAWAKVDPITALNYATANIENPYARNTILSTWATSDPQGAIAWARASHEGDGVNPFMVGVIRGIASNDPTLASQLMAEMPYSRERGEALASILPHMLSQGTDVAKAWVETIGDERLRDGAVRRLADEMMRSNPSEAAQWLADHPGNESGRGIDDALTAWANTNRDEAVRFYETLPTGEMRSNALRGLTNQLASEDPAAAAQFLDQHAADADDRVYQQFVWNSFRSAPELSANYISRMTDARQQDRMYRRMLEGWMRRDFNAATQWMTSNDLPSGVVDHMNERIREFQENQQ
;
A
#
# COMPACT_ATOMS: atom_id res chain seq x y z
N MET A 1 4.23 -31.21 -48.81
CA MET A 1 2.81 -30.99 -49.19
C MET A 1 2.04 -30.58 -47.95
N LYS A 2 1.42 -29.39 -47.95
CA LYS A 2 0.50 -28.91 -46.89
C LYS A 2 -0.82 -29.68 -46.96
N PRO A 3 -1.54 -29.82 -45.84
CA PRO A 3 -2.79 -29.07 -45.58
C PRO A 3 -2.86 -28.60 -44.10
N ASN A 4 -3.74 -27.77 -43.54
CA ASN A 4 -4.93 -27.00 -43.91
C ASN A 4 -5.13 -25.94 -42.80
N ALA A 5 -5.68 -24.77 -43.13
CA ALA A 5 -6.37 -23.90 -42.16
C ALA A 5 -7.84 -24.36 -42.03
N PRO A 6 -8.58 -24.03 -40.93
CA PRO A 6 -9.29 -22.75 -40.93
C PRO A 6 -9.51 -22.04 -39.56
N TRP A 7 -9.47 -20.71 -39.62
CA TRP A 7 -10.33 -19.68 -39.02
C TRP A 7 -11.06 -19.93 -37.67
N ILE A 8 -10.74 -19.12 -36.65
CA ILE A 8 -11.66 -18.71 -35.58
C ILE A 8 -11.55 -17.20 -35.34
N ALA A 9 -12.72 -16.59 -35.25
CA ALA A 9 -13.00 -15.16 -35.21
C ALA A 9 -12.55 -14.47 -33.92
N SER A 10 -12.04 -13.25 -34.06
CA SER A 10 -11.74 -12.32 -32.97
C SER A 10 -13.00 -11.58 -32.55
N VAL A 11 -13.31 -11.58 -31.25
CA VAL A 11 -14.20 -10.60 -30.62
C VAL A 11 -13.34 -9.78 -29.66
N VAL A 12 -13.07 -8.55 -30.07
CA VAL A 12 -12.47 -7.49 -29.24
C VAL A 12 -13.62 -6.75 -28.58
N VAL A 13 -13.74 -6.82 -27.25
CA VAL A 13 -14.56 -5.88 -26.49
C VAL A 13 -13.64 -4.80 -25.94
N ALA A 14 -13.58 -3.69 -26.67
CA ALA A 14 -13.01 -2.44 -26.20
C ALA A 14 -14.04 -1.72 -25.32
N GLY A 15 -13.68 -1.46 -24.07
CA GLY A 15 -14.43 -0.61 -23.14
C GLY A 15 -13.53 0.51 -22.64
N GLY A 16 -13.16 1.43 -23.53
CA GLY A 16 -12.49 2.68 -23.17
C GLY A 16 -13.55 3.73 -22.83
N VAL A 17 -13.56 4.22 -21.59
CA VAL A 17 -14.31 5.43 -21.24
C VAL A 17 -13.39 6.63 -21.43
N ALA A 18 -13.79 7.48 -22.36
CA ALA A 18 -13.09 8.66 -22.84
C ALA A 18 -13.05 9.80 -21.80
N PHE A 19 -11.88 10.41 -21.66
CA PHE A 19 -11.67 11.68 -20.97
C PHE A 19 -11.84 12.83 -21.98
N PHE A 20 -12.87 13.66 -21.81
CA PHE A 20 -13.05 14.87 -22.61
C PHE A 20 -12.19 16.01 -22.05
N ALA A 21 -11.05 16.27 -22.70
CA ALA A 21 -10.28 17.50 -22.52
C ALA A 21 -10.86 18.61 -23.41
N GLY A 22 -11.58 19.56 -22.81
CA GLY A 22 -12.01 20.79 -23.48
C GLY A 22 -10.83 21.77 -23.63
N ARG A 23 -10.22 21.80 -24.83
CA ARG A 23 -9.31 22.87 -25.26
C ARG A 23 -10.12 24.14 -25.56
N ALA A 24 -9.91 25.20 -24.77
CA ALA A 24 -10.27 26.55 -25.18
C ALA A 24 -9.12 27.13 -26.02
N THR A 25 -9.38 27.32 -27.30
CA THR A 25 -8.55 28.04 -28.25
C THR A 25 -8.74 29.55 -28.07
N SER A 26 -7.67 30.28 -27.74
CA SER A 26 -7.63 31.74 -27.91
C SER A 26 -6.98 32.08 -29.26
N PRO A 27 -7.54 33.03 -30.04
CA PRO A 27 -6.99 33.41 -31.34
C PRO A 27 -5.77 34.32 -31.17
N SER A 28 -4.77 34.04 -31.99
CA SER A 28 -3.57 34.86 -32.19
C SER A 28 -3.85 36.05 -33.10
N SER A 29 -3.16 37.16 -32.84
CA SER A 29 -2.80 38.14 -33.88
C SER A 29 -1.44 38.79 -33.57
N PRO A 30 -0.68 39.23 -34.60
CA PRO A 30 0.77 39.30 -34.56
C PRO A 30 1.33 40.73 -34.57
N ALA A 31 2.53 40.91 -34.02
CA ALA A 31 3.48 41.97 -34.34
C ALA A 31 4.90 41.47 -33.94
N GLN A 32 5.82 41.22 -34.88
CA GLN A 32 6.93 42.13 -35.29
C GLN A 32 7.63 42.78 -34.08
N GLY A 33 8.94 42.71 -33.82
CA GLY A 33 10.15 42.35 -34.55
C GLY A 33 11.34 43.05 -33.84
N ALA A 34 12.58 42.65 -34.15
CA ALA A 34 13.89 43.15 -33.66
C ALA A 34 14.36 42.61 -32.28
N GLU A 35 15.37 41.73 -32.20
CA GLU A 35 16.81 41.83 -32.48
C GLU A 35 17.68 42.35 -31.31
N GLN A 36 18.60 41.46 -30.90
CA GLN A 36 19.97 41.67 -30.43
C GLN A 36 20.26 42.32 -29.06
N GLY A 37 21.17 41.69 -28.30
CA GLY A 37 21.93 42.36 -27.25
C GLY A 37 22.46 41.47 -26.12
N SER A 38 23.59 40.81 -26.37
CA SER A 38 24.46 40.21 -25.34
C SER A 38 25.09 41.28 -24.45
N ALA A 39 25.16 41.07 -23.13
CA ALA A 39 26.38 41.18 -22.32
C ALA A 39 26.12 41.14 -20.80
N ALA A 40 27.04 40.46 -20.12
CA ALA A 40 27.19 40.37 -18.67
C ALA A 40 27.45 41.73 -17.99
N GLY A 41 27.04 41.84 -16.72
CA GLY A 41 27.32 42.98 -15.86
C GLY A 41 27.10 42.66 -14.38
N THR A 42 28.23 42.49 -13.70
CA THR A 42 28.50 42.18 -12.30
C THR A 42 27.84 43.12 -11.26
N LEU A 43 27.45 42.51 -10.12
CA LEU A 43 27.34 42.98 -8.72
C LEU A 43 27.04 44.47 -8.44
N GLU A 44 25.98 44.72 -7.65
CA GLU A 44 26.13 45.56 -6.46
C GLU A 44 25.02 45.33 -5.43
N SER A 45 25.43 45.11 -4.18
CA SER A 45 24.59 45.09 -2.99
C SER A 45 24.26 46.52 -2.57
N SER A 46 23.01 46.80 -2.18
CA SER A 46 22.70 47.80 -1.15
C SER A 46 21.26 47.66 -0.63
N ARG A 47 21.18 47.37 0.68
CA ARG A 47 20.34 48.02 1.70
C ARG A 47 18.84 48.24 1.42
N SER A 48 18.07 47.48 2.20
CA SER A 48 17.07 47.99 3.16
C SER A 48 16.50 49.40 2.93
N GLY A 49 15.25 49.44 2.49
CA GLY A 49 14.40 50.63 2.54
C GLY A 49 12.99 50.25 2.98
N ARG A 50 12.68 50.47 4.25
CA ARG A 50 11.33 50.56 4.80
C ARG A 50 10.66 51.78 4.16
N LEU A 51 9.49 51.61 3.55
CA LEU A 51 8.60 52.72 3.19
C LEU A 51 7.15 52.31 3.45
N ASP A 52 6.61 52.88 4.53
CA ASP A 52 5.21 53.26 4.61
C ASP A 52 4.94 54.33 3.55
N SER A 53 3.87 54.19 2.78
CA SER A 53 3.08 55.34 2.37
C SER A 53 1.67 54.92 1.94
N SER A 54 0.73 55.58 2.59
CA SER A 54 -0.68 55.67 2.30
C SER A 54 -0.95 56.49 1.03
N GLY A 55 -1.96 56.05 0.27
CA GLY A 55 -2.83 56.91 -0.54
C GLY A 55 -2.37 57.19 -1.97
N LEU A 56 -3.12 56.67 -2.96
CA LEU A 56 -3.95 57.49 -3.84
C LEU A 56 -4.89 56.62 -4.67
N ALA A 57 -6.14 57.07 -4.73
CA ALA A 57 -7.24 56.48 -5.46
C ALA A 57 -7.13 56.70 -6.98
N GLY A 58 -7.63 55.73 -7.75
CA GLY A 58 -7.88 55.82 -9.18
C GLY A 58 -8.78 54.66 -9.59
N GLY A 59 -10.09 54.88 -9.59
CA GLY A 59 -11.09 53.86 -9.85
C GLY A 59 -11.26 53.54 -11.34
N THR A 60 -11.55 52.28 -11.62
CA THR A 60 -12.43 51.85 -12.71
C THR A 60 -13.24 50.66 -12.23
N ASP A 61 -14.57 50.86 -12.25
CA ASP A 61 -15.62 49.93 -11.88
C ASP A 61 -15.44 48.52 -12.47
N SER A 62 -15.35 47.53 -11.59
CA SER A 62 -15.97 46.23 -11.83
C SER A 62 -16.67 45.81 -10.53
N LYS A 63 -18.00 45.87 -10.52
CA LYS A 63 -18.85 45.41 -9.42
C LYS A 63 -18.69 43.90 -9.26
N ARG A 64 -17.74 43.49 -8.44
CA ARG A 64 -17.79 42.21 -7.73
C ARG A 64 -18.18 42.57 -6.30
N SER A 65 -19.41 42.25 -5.94
CA SER A 65 -19.95 42.49 -4.61
C SER A 65 -19.06 41.77 -3.60
N ASP A 66 -18.27 42.55 -2.88
CA ASP A 66 -17.72 42.22 -1.59
C ASP A 66 -18.92 42.03 -0.65
N ARG A 67 -19.45 40.80 -0.58
CA ARG A 67 -20.42 40.41 0.43
C ARG A 67 -19.60 40.16 1.69
N GLY A 68 -19.63 41.12 2.61
CA GLY A 68 -19.11 40.95 3.94
C GLY A 68 -19.71 39.69 4.57
N ALA A 69 -18.85 38.86 5.14
CA ALA A 69 -19.23 37.73 5.97
C ALA A 69 -20.12 38.23 7.11
N THR A 70 -21.41 37.93 7.02
CA THR A 70 -22.32 38.04 8.15
C THR A 70 -22.33 36.69 8.85
N ASP A 71 -21.71 36.64 10.03
CA ASP A 71 -21.94 35.62 11.05
C ASP A 71 -23.41 35.71 11.53
N ASP A 72 -24.35 35.36 10.66
CA ASP A 72 -25.77 35.28 11.00
C ASP A 72 -26.08 33.82 11.41
N PRO A 73 -26.42 33.54 12.68
CA PRO A 73 -26.73 32.19 13.16
C PRO A 73 -27.78 31.47 12.31
N GLU A 74 -28.75 32.20 11.74
CA GLU A 74 -29.78 31.62 10.86
C GLU A 74 -29.19 31.03 9.57
N THR A 75 -28.06 31.53 9.09
CA THR A 75 -27.40 31.02 7.87
C THR A 75 -26.71 29.69 8.12
N TRP A 76 -26.16 29.50 9.33
CA TRP A 76 -25.47 28.27 9.71
C TRP A 76 -26.43 27.11 9.98
N ASP A 77 -27.58 27.39 10.59
CA ASP A 77 -28.63 26.39 10.81
C ASP A 77 -29.14 25.85 9.47
N VAL A 78 -29.37 26.73 8.48
CA VAL A 78 -29.80 26.32 7.14
C VAL A 78 -28.76 25.43 6.44
N LEU A 79 -27.48 25.81 6.48
CA LEU A 79 -26.40 25.01 5.88
C LEU A 79 -26.28 23.63 6.54
N THR A 80 -26.40 23.58 7.86
CA THR A 80 -26.28 22.34 8.64
C THR A 80 -27.49 21.42 8.40
N ASP A 81 -28.70 21.98 8.35
CA ASP A 81 -29.91 21.23 8.04
C ASP A 81 -29.90 20.68 6.61
N GLU A 82 -29.36 21.45 5.65
CA GLU A 82 -29.19 20.98 4.28
C GLU A 82 -28.19 19.82 4.19
N MET A 83 -27.01 19.96 4.82
CA MET A 83 -26.03 18.88 4.93
C MET A 83 -26.67 17.61 5.52
N ASP A 84 -27.38 17.73 6.64
CA ASP A 84 -28.04 16.61 7.31
C ASP A 84 -29.07 15.91 6.41
N ARG A 85 -29.89 16.70 5.72
CA ARG A 85 -30.88 16.21 4.77
C ARG A 85 -30.24 15.42 3.63
N ILE A 86 -29.14 15.94 3.08
CA ILE A 86 -28.41 15.30 1.98
C ILE A 86 -27.81 13.98 2.45
N ILE A 87 -27.05 14.00 3.56
CA ILE A 87 -26.33 12.82 4.05
C ILE A 87 -27.28 11.70 4.48
N ARG A 88 -28.46 12.04 5.03
CA ARG A 88 -29.47 11.04 5.42
C ARG A 88 -30.28 10.49 4.26
N ASN A 89 -30.05 10.93 3.02
CA ASN A 89 -30.73 10.40 1.85
C ASN A 89 -30.29 8.94 1.59
N GLY A 90 -31.26 8.04 1.60
CA GLY A 90 -31.04 6.60 1.39
C GLY A 90 -30.74 6.21 -0.07
N ASP A 91 -31.00 7.08 -1.04
CA ASP A 91 -30.62 6.88 -2.44
C ASP A 91 -29.17 7.35 -2.65
N PRO A 92 -28.21 6.43 -2.92
CA PRO A 92 -26.79 6.78 -3.04
C PRO A 92 -26.49 7.72 -4.21
N LEU A 93 -27.18 7.59 -5.35
CA LEU A 93 -26.89 8.41 -6.52
C LEU A 93 -27.42 9.84 -6.32
N ALA A 94 -28.65 9.95 -5.81
CA ALA A 94 -29.23 11.25 -5.49
C ALA A 94 -28.44 11.97 -4.39
N ARG A 95 -27.95 11.22 -3.37
CA ARG A 95 -27.10 11.76 -2.31
C ARG A 95 -25.80 12.33 -2.85
N VAL A 96 -25.05 11.57 -3.64
CA VAL A 96 -23.75 12.01 -4.19
C VAL A 96 -23.91 13.25 -5.08
N GLN A 97 -24.96 13.30 -5.90
CA GLN A 97 -25.25 14.47 -6.73
C GLN A 97 -25.53 15.72 -5.88
N ALA A 98 -26.46 15.62 -4.93
CA ALA A 98 -26.80 16.74 -4.05
C ALA A 98 -25.63 17.17 -3.17
N TRP A 99 -24.79 16.22 -2.72
CA TRP A 99 -23.59 16.51 -1.95
C TRP A 99 -22.55 17.29 -2.76
N LEU A 100 -22.34 16.92 -4.01
CA LEU A 100 -21.45 17.65 -4.91
C LEU A 100 -21.94 19.08 -5.15
N ASP A 101 -23.23 19.24 -5.42
CA ASP A 101 -23.83 20.57 -5.60
C ASP A 101 -23.66 21.41 -4.34
N PHE A 102 -23.99 20.86 -3.16
CA PHE A 102 -23.81 21.52 -1.86
C PHE A 102 -22.36 21.95 -1.62
N VAL A 103 -21.39 21.04 -1.75
CA VAL A 103 -19.97 21.35 -1.52
C VAL A 103 -19.46 22.44 -2.47
N ASN A 104 -19.95 22.50 -3.71
CA ASN A 104 -19.57 23.53 -4.68
C ASN A 104 -20.17 24.92 -4.36
N THR A 105 -21.18 25.00 -3.48
CA THR A 105 -21.77 26.28 -3.04
C THR A 105 -21.08 26.87 -1.82
N LEU A 106 -20.21 26.12 -1.14
CA LEU A 106 -19.55 26.56 0.08
C LEU A 106 -18.54 27.68 -0.19
N ASP A 107 -18.66 28.75 0.59
CA ASP A 107 -17.65 29.80 0.66
C ASP A 107 -16.44 29.36 1.52
N ARG A 108 -15.31 30.05 1.36
CA ARG A 108 -14.02 29.71 1.99
C ARG A 108 -14.11 29.55 3.51
N ASP A 109 -14.88 30.40 4.17
CA ASP A 109 -15.09 30.46 5.62
C ASP A 109 -16.13 29.43 6.13
N GLN A 110 -16.91 28.82 5.23
CA GLN A 110 -17.95 27.86 5.59
C GLN A 110 -17.44 26.43 5.77
N PHE A 111 -16.33 26.08 5.11
CA PHE A 111 -15.79 24.71 5.15
C PHE A 111 -15.48 24.21 6.57
N GLU A 112 -14.89 25.05 7.42
CA GLU A 112 -14.50 24.65 8.77
C GLU A 112 -15.70 24.20 9.61
N ASN A 113 -16.77 25.01 9.61
CA ASN A 113 -17.98 24.71 10.35
C ASN A 113 -18.69 23.47 9.80
N VAL A 114 -18.81 23.35 8.47
CA VAL A 114 -19.43 22.18 7.83
C VAL A 114 -18.64 20.90 8.17
N VAL A 115 -17.31 20.92 8.12
CA VAL A 115 -16.48 19.78 8.52
C VAL A 115 -16.66 19.47 10.01
N ALA A 116 -16.69 20.47 10.88
CA ALA A 116 -16.89 20.27 12.32
C ALA A 116 -18.25 19.62 12.60
N GLN A 117 -19.33 20.12 12.01
CA GLN A 117 -20.67 19.57 12.17
C GLN A 117 -20.81 18.16 11.60
N PHE A 118 -20.23 17.90 10.42
CA PHE A 118 -20.20 16.57 9.81
C PHE A 118 -19.54 15.54 10.75
N ARG A 119 -18.48 15.94 11.44
CA ARG A 119 -17.77 15.10 12.42
C ARG A 119 -18.54 14.92 13.72
N GLU A 120 -19.08 16.00 14.28
CA GLU A 120 -19.85 16.00 15.52
C GLU A 120 -21.05 15.06 15.44
N LYS A 121 -21.73 15.04 14.29
CA LYS A 121 -22.87 14.16 14.03
C LYS A 121 -22.51 12.69 13.76
N GLY A 122 -21.22 12.36 13.76
CA GLY A 122 -20.72 11.00 13.56
C GLY A 122 -20.76 10.51 12.11
N PHE A 123 -20.99 11.39 11.14
CA PHE A 123 -21.16 11.00 9.74
C PHE A 123 -19.89 10.48 9.06
N THR A 124 -18.71 10.80 9.59
CA THR A 124 -17.42 10.38 9.03
C THR A 124 -17.37 8.90 8.66
N ARG A 125 -17.60 7.99 9.61
CA ARG A 125 -17.43 6.55 9.40
C ARG A 125 -18.39 5.96 8.37
N GLU A 126 -19.63 6.44 8.34
CA GLU A 126 -20.68 5.93 7.46
C GLU A 126 -20.65 6.58 6.06
N ASN A 127 -20.13 7.80 5.97
CA ASN A 127 -20.11 8.64 4.77
C ASN A 127 -18.68 9.11 4.46
N MET A 128 -17.74 8.15 4.45
CA MET A 128 -16.31 8.43 4.25
C MET A 128 -16.04 9.07 2.89
N ALA A 129 -16.78 8.72 1.84
CA ALA A 129 -16.60 9.29 0.51
C ALA A 129 -17.00 10.78 0.47
N GLU A 130 -18.13 11.11 1.09
CA GLU A 130 -18.62 12.48 1.23
C GLU A 130 -17.65 13.33 2.09
N TYR A 131 -17.12 12.75 3.17
CA TYR A 131 -16.10 13.39 4.00
C TYR A 131 -14.80 13.66 3.24
N GLU A 132 -14.30 12.70 2.47
CA GLU A 132 -13.11 12.86 1.64
C GLU A 132 -13.32 13.99 0.62
N MET A 133 -14.47 14.02 -0.05
CA MET A 133 -14.80 15.05 -1.03
C MET A 133 -14.83 16.45 -0.42
N LEU A 134 -15.38 16.60 0.79
CA LEU A 134 -15.42 17.87 1.52
C LEU A 134 -14.01 18.34 1.90
N LEU A 135 -13.15 17.44 2.41
CA LEU A 135 -11.76 17.76 2.70
C LEU A 135 -10.97 18.15 1.44
N THR A 136 -11.18 17.44 0.33
CA THR A 136 -10.57 17.76 -0.96
C THR A 136 -11.03 19.11 -1.49
N ALA A 137 -12.32 19.44 -1.39
CA ALA A 137 -12.84 20.74 -1.80
C ALA A 137 -12.25 21.86 -0.95
N TRP A 138 -12.22 21.68 0.38
CA TRP A 138 -11.60 22.66 1.28
C TRP A 138 -10.13 22.87 0.98
N ALA A 139 -9.37 21.79 0.76
CA ALA A 139 -7.95 21.83 0.42
C ALA A 139 -7.65 22.57 -0.89
N LYS A 140 -8.57 22.54 -1.85
CA LYS A 140 -8.43 23.30 -3.11
C LYS A 140 -8.66 24.79 -2.93
N VAL A 141 -9.48 25.19 -1.97
CA VAL A 141 -9.84 26.59 -1.70
C VAL A 141 -8.88 27.24 -0.71
N ASP A 142 -8.60 26.57 0.41
CA ASP A 142 -7.75 27.05 1.50
C ASP A 142 -7.05 25.88 2.24
N PRO A 143 -5.94 25.36 1.68
CA PRO A 143 -5.25 24.21 2.27
C PRO A 143 -4.64 24.51 3.63
N ILE A 144 -4.27 25.77 3.92
CA ILE A 144 -3.63 26.15 5.18
C ILE A 144 -4.64 26.08 6.32
N THR A 145 -5.81 26.68 6.16
CA THR A 145 -6.86 26.64 7.19
C THR A 145 -7.36 25.21 7.39
N ALA A 146 -7.54 24.44 6.30
CA ALA A 146 -7.89 23.03 6.38
C ALA A 146 -6.85 22.20 7.18
N LEU A 147 -5.55 22.43 6.95
CA LEU A 147 -4.48 21.73 7.67
C LEU A 147 -4.40 22.13 9.14
N ASN A 148 -4.58 23.42 9.44
CA ASN A 148 -4.62 23.91 10.82
C ASN A 148 -5.77 23.24 11.58
N TYR A 149 -6.96 23.21 10.99
CA TYR A 149 -8.11 22.52 11.57
C TYR A 149 -7.84 21.02 11.76
N ALA A 150 -7.34 20.33 10.73
CA ALA A 150 -7.09 18.89 10.79
C ALA A 150 -5.99 18.53 11.80
N THR A 151 -5.00 19.40 12.00
CA THR A 151 -3.94 19.20 12.99
C THR A 151 -4.44 19.42 14.41
N ALA A 152 -5.30 20.42 14.63
CA ALA A 152 -5.83 20.74 15.96
C ALA A 152 -6.94 19.78 16.42
N ASN A 153 -7.77 19.28 15.50
CA ASN A 153 -9.05 18.63 15.84
C ASN A 153 -9.14 17.15 15.46
N ILE A 154 -8.14 16.60 14.75
CA ILE A 154 -8.19 15.24 14.20
C ILE A 154 -6.90 14.49 14.52
N GLU A 155 -6.98 13.47 15.36
CA GLU A 155 -5.79 12.68 15.72
C GLU A 155 -5.29 11.85 14.51
N ASN A 156 -6.20 11.15 13.82
CA ASN A 156 -5.88 10.29 12.69
C ASN A 156 -5.27 11.07 11.51
N PRO A 157 -4.11 10.65 10.95
CA PRO A 157 -3.47 11.32 9.82
C PRO A 157 -4.26 11.34 8.51
N TYR A 158 -5.34 10.55 8.37
CA TYR A 158 -6.13 10.47 7.13
C TYR A 158 -6.51 11.85 6.58
N ALA A 159 -7.12 12.72 7.39
CA ALA A 159 -7.57 14.04 6.92
C ALA A 159 -6.40 14.93 6.48
N ARG A 160 -5.32 14.97 7.27
CA ARG A 160 -4.11 15.71 6.92
C ARG A 160 -3.50 15.21 5.61
N ASN A 161 -3.42 13.89 5.43
CA ASN A 161 -2.88 13.29 4.21
C ASN A 161 -3.74 13.57 2.98
N THR A 162 -5.08 13.55 3.11
CA THR A 162 -6.01 13.92 2.02
C THR A 162 -5.81 15.38 1.61
N ILE A 163 -5.74 16.30 2.58
CA ILE A 163 -5.54 17.73 2.33
C ILE A 163 -4.17 17.98 1.68
N LEU A 164 -3.09 17.43 2.24
CA LEU A 164 -1.73 17.58 1.70
C LEU A 164 -1.60 16.98 0.31
N SER A 165 -2.15 15.79 0.07
CA SER A 165 -2.15 15.18 -1.26
C SER A 165 -2.92 16.04 -2.26
N THR A 166 -4.06 16.60 -1.87
CA THR A 166 -4.85 17.49 -2.75
C THR A 166 -4.10 18.78 -3.07
N TRP A 167 -3.52 19.42 -2.05
CA TRP A 167 -2.75 20.63 -2.23
C TRP A 167 -1.52 20.38 -3.09
N ALA A 168 -0.73 19.36 -2.80
CA ALA A 168 0.48 19.02 -3.54
C ALA A 168 0.21 18.59 -4.99
N THR A 169 -0.99 18.11 -5.31
CA THR A 169 -1.41 17.86 -6.70
C THR A 169 -1.53 19.15 -7.51
N SER A 170 -1.98 20.25 -6.86
CA SER A 170 -2.26 21.54 -7.51
C SER A 170 -1.09 22.54 -7.41
N ASP A 171 -0.39 22.52 -6.28
CA ASP A 171 0.78 23.36 -5.98
C ASP A 171 1.81 22.54 -5.19
N PRO A 172 2.64 21.73 -5.89
CA PRO A 172 3.68 20.93 -5.28
C PRO A 172 4.66 21.77 -4.44
N GLN A 173 5.08 22.93 -4.93
CA GLN A 173 6.13 23.72 -4.29
C GLN A 173 5.63 24.37 -3.00
N GLY A 174 4.39 24.91 -3.00
CA GLY A 174 3.77 25.42 -1.78
C GLY A 174 3.61 24.33 -0.72
N ALA A 175 3.13 23.15 -1.11
CA ALA A 175 2.95 22.03 -0.19
C ALA A 175 4.28 21.50 0.39
N ILE A 176 5.33 21.38 -0.43
CA ILE A 176 6.68 21.01 0.03
C ILE A 176 7.23 22.04 1.01
N ALA A 177 7.14 23.33 0.65
CA ALA A 177 7.66 24.42 1.49
C ALA A 177 6.97 24.46 2.84
N TRP A 178 5.65 24.32 2.86
CA TRP A 178 4.87 24.24 4.10
C TRP A 178 5.23 23.01 4.92
N ALA A 179 5.25 21.82 4.31
CA ALA A 179 5.58 20.59 5.03
C ALA A 179 6.96 20.68 5.71
N ARG A 180 7.97 21.22 5.02
CA ARG A 180 9.31 21.45 5.58
C ARG A 180 9.31 22.48 6.72
N ALA A 181 8.53 23.55 6.61
CA ALA A 181 8.43 24.59 7.64
C ALA A 181 7.60 24.16 8.86
N SER A 182 6.66 23.22 8.69
CA SER A 182 5.75 22.75 9.73
C SER A 182 6.31 21.62 10.60
N HIS A 183 7.54 21.19 10.35
CA HIS A 183 8.21 20.16 11.14
C HIS A 183 9.52 20.69 11.72
N GLU A 184 9.62 20.66 13.04
CA GLU A 184 10.84 21.04 13.76
C GLU A 184 11.60 19.79 14.24
N GLY A 185 12.93 19.85 14.15
CA GLY A 185 13.83 18.78 14.62
C GLY A 185 14.18 17.73 13.55
N ASP A 186 15.10 16.83 13.91
CA ASP A 186 15.73 15.88 12.98
C ASP A 186 14.89 14.61 12.73
N GLY A 187 13.67 14.55 13.29
CA GLY A 187 12.76 13.41 13.13
C GLY A 187 12.17 13.29 11.72
N VAL A 188 11.48 12.18 11.47
CA VAL A 188 10.71 11.98 10.23
C VAL A 188 9.64 13.06 10.13
N ASN A 189 9.61 13.78 9.01
CA ASN A 189 8.55 14.75 8.75
C ASN A 189 7.24 14.03 8.38
N PRO A 190 6.21 14.02 9.24
CA PRO A 190 5.00 13.24 9.03
C PRO A 190 4.13 13.79 7.89
N PHE A 191 4.32 15.05 7.49
CA PHE A 191 3.55 15.70 6.43
C PHE A 191 4.05 15.31 5.03
N MET A 192 5.30 14.87 4.92
CA MET A 192 5.92 14.60 3.63
C MET A 192 5.24 13.43 2.88
N VAL A 193 4.65 12.46 3.58
CA VAL A 193 3.93 11.33 2.94
C VAL A 193 2.74 11.82 2.12
N GLY A 194 1.93 12.72 2.69
CA GLY A 194 0.78 13.32 2.00
C GLY A 194 1.22 14.14 0.78
N VAL A 195 2.29 14.93 0.93
CA VAL A 195 2.87 15.72 -0.16
C VAL A 195 3.37 14.82 -1.29
N ILE A 196 4.20 13.82 -0.99
CA ILE A 196 4.74 12.86 -1.96
C ILE A 196 3.60 12.13 -2.69
N ARG A 197 2.56 11.72 -1.97
CA ARG A 197 1.39 11.06 -2.58
C ARG A 197 0.70 11.94 -3.63
N GLY A 198 0.51 13.23 -3.34
CA GLY A 198 -0.08 14.17 -4.31
C GLY A 198 0.80 14.36 -5.53
N ILE A 199 2.11 14.56 -5.31
CA ILE A 199 3.10 14.77 -6.37
C ILE A 199 3.24 13.54 -7.26
N ALA A 200 3.25 12.34 -6.70
CA ALA A 200 3.52 11.10 -7.43
C ALA A 200 2.59 10.87 -8.63
N SER A 201 1.38 11.42 -8.59
CA SER A 201 0.41 11.33 -9.68
C SER A 201 0.80 12.09 -10.95
N ASN A 202 1.53 13.21 -10.79
CA ASN A 202 1.89 14.11 -11.89
C ASN A 202 3.41 14.14 -12.15
N ASP A 203 4.22 13.96 -11.11
CA ASP A 203 5.69 13.99 -11.16
C ASP A 203 6.29 12.92 -10.24
N PRO A 204 6.25 11.64 -10.64
CA PRO A 204 6.78 10.55 -9.84
C PRO A 204 8.31 10.62 -9.68
N THR A 205 9.02 11.37 -10.53
CA THR A 205 10.45 11.64 -10.40
C THR A 205 10.73 12.56 -9.20
N LEU A 206 10.04 13.69 -9.09
CA LEU A 206 10.16 14.58 -7.93
C LEU A 206 9.72 13.87 -6.63
N ALA A 207 8.63 13.11 -6.69
CA ALA A 207 8.18 12.29 -5.55
C ALA A 207 9.26 11.32 -5.07
N SER A 208 9.99 10.69 -6.00
CA SER A 208 11.10 9.78 -5.68
C SER A 208 12.28 10.50 -5.04
N GLN A 209 12.62 11.71 -5.50
CA GLN A 209 13.68 12.53 -4.91
C GLN A 209 13.34 12.89 -3.46
N LEU A 210 12.12 13.37 -3.21
CA LEU A 210 11.65 13.70 -1.86
C LEU A 210 11.64 12.47 -0.94
N MET A 211 11.21 11.30 -1.44
CA MET A 211 11.27 10.05 -0.67
C MET A 211 12.72 9.66 -0.31
N ALA A 212 13.67 9.88 -1.21
CA ALA A 212 15.08 9.57 -0.97
C ALA A 212 15.72 10.48 0.09
N GLU A 213 15.21 11.71 0.26
CA GLU A 213 15.62 12.63 1.33
C GLU A 213 15.10 12.19 2.72
N MET A 214 14.08 11.34 2.78
CA MET A 214 13.50 10.91 4.06
C MET A 214 14.44 9.94 4.80
N PRO A 215 14.56 10.05 6.14
CA PRO A 215 15.29 9.06 6.92
C PRO A 215 14.58 7.70 6.89
N TYR A 216 15.33 6.64 7.19
CA TYR A 216 14.78 5.29 7.29
C TYR A 216 13.63 5.26 8.31
N SER A 217 12.43 4.95 7.85
CA SER A 217 11.20 5.11 8.62
C SER A 217 10.02 4.36 7.97
N ARG A 218 8.93 4.21 8.72
CA ARG A 218 7.68 3.64 8.21
C ARG A 218 7.07 4.54 7.13
N GLU A 219 7.14 5.84 7.34
CA GLU A 219 6.64 6.91 6.47
C GLU A 219 7.37 6.89 5.12
N ARG A 220 8.69 6.65 5.09
CA ARG A 220 9.44 6.47 3.85
C ARG A 220 8.95 5.24 3.06
N GLY A 221 8.56 4.17 3.76
CA GLY A 221 7.93 3.00 3.15
C GLY A 221 6.51 3.28 2.63
N GLU A 222 5.75 4.17 3.28
CA GLU A 222 4.45 4.64 2.79
C GLU A 222 4.58 5.52 1.54
N ALA A 223 5.58 6.40 1.51
CA ALA A 223 5.95 7.18 0.33
C ALA A 223 6.35 6.27 -0.86
N LEU A 224 7.13 5.21 -0.61
CA LEU A 224 7.44 4.21 -1.63
C LEU A 224 6.16 3.55 -2.19
N ALA A 225 5.24 3.19 -1.31
CA ALA A 225 3.98 2.55 -1.68
C ALA A 225 3.04 3.48 -2.48
N SER A 226 3.15 4.80 -2.30
CA SER A 226 2.37 5.77 -3.10
C SER A 226 2.96 6.03 -4.48
N ILE A 227 4.28 5.90 -4.65
CA ILE A 227 4.96 6.13 -5.94
C ILE A 227 4.84 4.92 -6.88
N LEU A 228 5.01 3.70 -6.36
CA LEU A 228 5.09 2.47 -7.17
C LEU A 228 3.91 2.28 -8.14
N PRO A 229 2.63 2.51 -7.76
CA PRO A 229 1.50 2.39 -8.67
C PRO A 229 1.59 3.30 -9.90
N HIS A 230 2.18 4.50 -9.75
CA HIS A 230 2.37 5.45 -10.85
C HIS A 230 3.54 5.07 -11.77
N MET A 231 4.53 4.33 -11.26
CA MET A 231 5.56 3.73 -12.11
C MET A 231 5.00 2.53 -12.87
N LEU A 232 4.21 1.69 -12.21
CA LEU A 232 3.57 0.52 -12.83
C LEU A 232 2.55 0.89 -13.91
N SER A 233 1.82 2.00 -13.75
CA SER A 233 0.90 2.49 -14.80
C SER A 233 1.63 2.93 -16.07
N GLN A 234 2.92 3.22 -16.00
CA GLN A 234 3.79 3.51 -17.15
C GLN A 234 4.45 2.24 -17.72
N GLY A 235 4.36 1.10 -17.03
CA GLY A 235 4.86 -0.21 -17.45
C GLY A 235 5.82 -0.84 -16.44
N THR A 236 5.82 -2.18 -16.41
CA THR A 236 6.67 -2.95 -15.47
C THR A 236 8.16 -2.68 -15.66
N ASP A 237 8.64 -2.52 -16.90
CA ASP A 237 10.04 -2.20 -17.17
C ASP A 237 10.45 -0.82 -16.65
N VAL A 238 9.54 0.16 -16.70
CA VAL A 238 9.75 1.49 -16.12
C VAL A 238 9.88 1.38 -14.60
N ALA A 239 8.99 0.60 -13.97
CA ALA A 239 9.06 0.36 -12.53
C ALA A 239 10.35 -0.35 -12.11
N LYS A 240 10.78 -1.40 -12.83
CA LYS A 240 12.07 -2.08 -12.58
C LYS A 240 13.25 -1.13 -12.71
N ALA A 241 13.32 -0.39 -13.82
CA ALA A 241 14.39 0.58 -14.04
C ALA A 241 14.43 1.66 -12.94
N TRP A 242 13.26 2.11 -12.47
CA TRP A 242 13.18 3.04 -11.35
C TRP A 242 13.69 2.44 -10.03
N VAL A 243 13.35 1.19 -9.71
CA VAL A 243 13.87 0.51 -8.51
C VAL A 243 15.40 0.48 -8.52
N GLU A 244 16.01 0.26 -9.69
CA GLU A 244 17.48 0.28 -9.85
C GLU A 244 18.12 1.64 -9.58
N THR A 245 17.36 2.74 -9.67
CA THR A 245 17.86 4.09 -9.34
C THR A 245 17.92 4.35 -7.84
N ILE A 246 17.32 3.49 -7.01
CA ILE A 246 17.29 3.66 -5.56
C ILE A 246 18.64 3.25 -4.98
N GLY A 247 19.46 4.25 -4.62
CA GLY A 247 20.81 4.01 -4.08
C GLY A 247 20.85 3.49 -2.64
N ASP A 248 19.79 3.70 -1.85
CA ASP A 248 19.66 3.15 -0.50
C ASP A 248 19.26 1.68 -0.57
N GLU A 249 20.15 0.79 -0.11
CA GLU A 249 19.99 -0.66 -0.24
C GLU A 249 18.73 -1.18 0.46
N ARG A 250 18.38 -0.65 1.64
CA ARG A 250 17.20 -1.11 2.41
C ARG A 250 15.92 -0.64 1.76
N LEU A 251 15.89 0.60 1.26
CA LEU A 251 14.74 1.10 0.51
C LEU A 251 14.58 0.31 -0.79
N ARG A 252 15.67 0.02 -1.48
CA ARG A 252 15.68 -0.77 -2.71
C ARG A 252 15.16 -2.19 -2.46
N ASP A 253 15.62 -2.88 -1.43
CA ASP A 253 15.12 -4.23 -1.06
C ASP A 253 13.60 -4.22 -0.82
N GLY A 254 13.09 -3.19 -0.12
CA GLY A 254 11.64 -2.99 0.05
C GLY A 254 10.90 -2.70 -1.25
N ALA A 255 11.50 -1.95 -2.18
CA ALA A 255 10.92 -1.64 -3.49
C ALA A 255 10.91 -2.85 -4.43
N VAL A 256 12.00 -3.63 -4.43
CA VAL A 256 12.10 -4.92 -5.12
C VAL A 256 10.98 -5.85 -4.67
N ARG A 257 10.80 -6.02 -3.35
CA ARG A 257 9.75 -6.88 -2.79
C ARG A 257 8.35 -6.43 -3.17
N ARG A 258 8.04 -5.13 -3.09
CA ARG A 258 6.72 -4.58 -3.45
C ARG A 258 6.43 -4.68 -4.93
N LEU A 259 7.43 -4.46 -5.79
CA LEU A 259 7.29 -4.65 -7.22
C LEU A 259 7.02 -6.13 -7.54
N ALA A 260 7.72 -7.05 -6.88
CA ALA A 260 7.48 -8.48 -7.01
C ALA A 260 6.05 -8.88 -6.61
N ASP A 261 5.49 -8.32 -5.54
CA ASP A 261 4.08 -8.56 -5.14
C ASP A 261 3.10 -8.25 -6.28
N GLU A 262 3.27 -7.11 -6.91
CA GLU A 262 2.37 -6.69 -8.00
C GLU A 262 2.58 -7.52 -9.26
N MET A 263 3.83 -7.88 -9.59
CA MET A 263 4.14 -8.78 -10.69
C MET A 263 3.55 -10.17 -10.47
N MET A 264 3.57 -10.70 -9.24
CA MET A 264 3.13 -12.05 -8.91
C MET A 264 1.68 -12.33 -9.27
N ARG A 265 0.81 -11.30 -9.24
CA ARG A 265 -0.60 -11.42 -9.64
C ARG A 265 -0.80 -11.75 -11.12
N SER A 266 0.16 -11.38 -11.97
CA SER A 266 0.06 -11.51 -13.43
C SER A 266 1.09 -12.48 -14.02
N ASN A 267 2.31 -12.47 -13.48
CA ASN A 267 3.42 -13.29 -13.92
C ASN A 267 4.33 -13.70 -12.74
N PRO A 268 3.97 -14.75 -11.99
CA PRO A 268 4.76 -15.20 -10.83
C PRO A 268 6.15 -15.70 -11.21
N SER A 269 6.35 -16.17 -12.45
CA SER A 269 7.67 -16.59 -12.95
C SER A 269 8.66 -15.42 -13.03
N GLU A 270 8.19 -14.29 -13.54
CA GLU A 270 8.98 -13.08 -13.68
C GLU A 270 9.20 -12.39 -12.32
N ALA A 271 8.21 -12.47 -11.41
CA ALA A 271 8.38 -12.03 -10.04
C ALA A 271 9.48 -12.83 -9.32
N ALA A 272 9.49 -14.15 -9.48
CA ALA A 272 10.52 -15.01 -8.91
C ALA A 272 11.92 -14.70 -9.47
N GLN A 273 12.03 -14.51 -10.79
CA GLN A 273 13.28 -14.10 -11.43
C GLN A 273 13.76 -12.74 -10.89
N TRP A 274 12.86 -11.75 -10.81
CA TRP A 274 13.16 -10.43 -10.28
C TRP A 274 13.69 -10.47 -8.84
N LEU A 275 13.09 -11.29 -7.98
CA LEU A 275 13.55 -11.48 -6.59
C LEU A 275 14.91 -12.18 -6.52
N ALA A 276 15.17 -13.14 -7.41
CA ALA A 276 16.46 -13.85 -7.46
C ALA A 276 17.60 -12.96 -7.98
N ASP A 277 17.32 -12.07 -8.93
CA ASP A 277 18.29 -11.12 -9.47
C ASP A 277 18.66 -10.01 -8.48
N HIS A 278 17.81 -9.78 -7.47
CA HIS A 278 17.98 -8.73 -6.47
C HIS A 278 17.99 -9.32 -5.05
N PRO A 279 19.02 -10.10 -4.68
CA PRO A 279 19.07 -10.78 -3.39
C PRO A 279 19.12 -9.76 -2.25
N GLY A 280 18.31 -10.04 -1.23
CA GLY A 280 18.12 -9.22 -0.05
C GLY A 280 17.22 -9.96 0.94
N ASN A 281 17.08 -9.44 2.16
CA ASN A 281 16.31 -10.12 3.20
C ASN A 281 14.82 -10.16 2.82
N GLU A 282 14.28 -9.06 2.31
CA GLU A 282 12.89 -9.01 1.87
C GLU A 282 12.71 -9.84 0.58
N SER A 283 13.63 -9.77 -0.38
CA SER A 283 13.59 -10.64 -1.57
C SER A 283 13.55 -12.14 -1.22
N GLY A 284 14.37 -12.55 -0.25
CA GLY A 284 14.38 -13.92 0.26
C GLY A 284 13.03 -14.34 0.83
N ARG A 285 12.29 -13.43 1.48
CA ARG A 285 10.92 -13.69 1.96
C ARG A 285 9.84 -13.52 0.89
N GLY A 286 10.16 -12.98 -0.28
CA GLY A 286 9.21 -12.90 -1.39
C GLY A 286 9.27 -14.12 -2.29
N ILE A 287 10.40 -14.83 -2.32
CA ILE A 287 10.61 -15.94 -3.26
C ILE A 287 9.70 -17.14 -2.95
N ASP A 288 9.33 -17.36 -1.69
CA ASP A 288 8.42 -18.43 -1.30
C ASP A 288 7.00 -18.13 -1.76
N ASP A 289 6.52 -16.90 -1.59
CA ASP A 289 5.24 -16.42 -2.14
C ASP A 289 5.23 -16.58 -3.67
N ALA A 290 6.30 -16.15 -4.34
CA ALA A 290 6.43 -16.21 -5.80
C ALA A 290 6.41 -17.65 -6.32
N LEU A 291 7.15 -18.56 -5.67
CA LEU A 291 7.21 -19.98 -6.05
C LEU A 291 5.92 -20.71 -5.70
N THR A 292 5.22 -20.31 -4.63
CA THR A 292 3.86 -20.82 -4.33
C THR A 292 2.91 -20.44 -5.46
N ALA A 293 2.87 -19.15 -5.84
CA ALA A 293 2.00 -18.65 -6.92
C ALA A 293 2.36 -19.28 -8.28
N TRP A 294 3.64 -19.46 -8.59
CA TRP A 294 4.07 -20.09 -9.83
C TRP A 294 3.71 -21.58 -9.84
N ALA A 295 3.95 -22.31 -8.74
CA ALA A 295 3.63 -23.73 -8.67
C ALA A 295 2.13 -24.04 -8.77
N ASN A 296 1.27 -23.09 -8.39
CA ASN A 296 -0.19 -23.18 -8.60
C ASN A 296 -0.58 -23.23 -10.10
N THR A 297 0.24 -22.68 -10.99
CA THR A 297 -0.06 -22.59 -12.43
C THR A 297 0.82 -23.52 -13.26
N ASN A 298 2.10 -23.63 -12.93
CA ASN A 298 3.06 -24.51 -13.60
C ASN A 298 4.16 -24.97 -12.62
N ARG A 299 3.89 -26.07 -11.93
CA ARG A 299 4.81 -26.68 -10.95
C ARG A 299 6.17 -27.04 -11.54
N ASP A 300 6.20 -27.67 -12.71
CA ASP A 300 7.44 -28.18 -13.30
C ASP A 300 8.40 -27.04 -13.67
N GLU A 301 7.88 -25.89 -14.06
CA GLU A 301 8.70 -24.69 -14.28
C GLU A 301 9.19 -24.07 -12.98
N ALA A 302 8.33 -23.96 -11.97
CA ALA A 302 8.72 -23.42 -10.66
C ALA A 302 9.81 -24.27 -9.99
N VAL A 303 9.71 -25.60 -10.07
CA VAL A 303 10.74 -26.53 -9.57
C VAL A 303 12.05 -26.36 -10.33
N ARG A 304 12.01 -26.32 -11.67
CA ARG A 304 13.22 -26.07 -12.48
C ARG A 304 13.89 -24.76 -12.12
N PHE A 305 13.11 -23.71 -11.87
CA PHE A 305 13.67 -22.42 -11.42
C PHE A 305 14.33 -22.54 -10.05
N TYR A 306 13.67 -23.17 -9.07
CA TYR A 306 14.26 -23.45 -7.75
C TYR A 306 15.60 -24.20 -7.83
N GLU A 307 15.73 -25.15 -8.75
CA GLU A 307 16.98 -25.89 -8.97
C GLU A 307 18.14 -24.99 -9.48
N THR A 308 17.84 -23.84 -10.09
CA THR A 308 18.85 -22.87 -10.52
C THR A 308 19.33 -21.93 -9.40
N LEU A 309 18.58 -21.84 -8.30
CA LEU A 309 18.93 -20.94 -7.19
C LEU A 309 20.20 -21.43 -6.48
N PRO A 310 21.11 -20.52 -6.09
CA PRO A 310 22.29 -20.88 -5.31
C PRO A 310 21.90 -21.40 -3.92
N THR A 311 22.66 -22.36 -3.38
CA THR A 311 22.47 -22.86 -2.01
C THR A 311 22.52 -21.72 -1.00
N GLY A 312 21.55 -21.67 -0.09
CA GLY A 312 21.45 -20.64 0.94
C GLY A 312 20.00 -20.36 1.33
N GLU A 313 19.80 -19.28 2.09
CA GLU A 313 18.49 -18.95 2.66
C GLU A 313 17.39 -18.77 1.59
N MET A 314 17.70 -18.12 0.47
CA MET A 314 16.73 -17.93 -0.61
C MET A 314 16.25 -19.27 -1.18
N ARG A 315 17.15 -20.25 -1.31
CA ARG A 315 16.79 -21.60 -1.77
C ARG A 315 15.94 -22.34 -0.75
N SER A 316 16.24 -22.23 0.54
CA SER A 316 15.38 -22.75 1.61
C SER A 316 13.98 -22.12 1.60
N ASN A 317 13.89 -20.80 1.37
CA ASN A 317 12.61 -20.11 1.25
C ASN A 317 11.84 -20.57 -0.01
N ALA A 318 12.50 -20.71 -1.16
CA ALA A 318 11.88 -21.23 -2.37
C ALA A 318 11.37 -22.68 -2.18
N LEU A 319 12.15 -23.54 -1.51
CA LEU A 319 11.75 -24.90 -1.14
C LEU A 319 10.50 -24.88 -0.25
N ARG A 320 10.43 -23.97 0.73
CA ARG A 320 9.24 -23.78 1.58
C ARG A 320 8.01 -23.47 0.74
N GLY A 321 8.10 -22.52 -0.20
CA GLY A 321 6.98 -22.15 -1.07
C GLY A 321 6.45 -23.33 -1.90
N LEU A 322 7.35 -24.04 -2.58
CA LEU A 322 7.00 -25.24 -3.35
C LEU A 322 6.37 -26.33 -2.49
N THR A 323 6.98 -26.61 -1.34
CA THR A 323 6.52 -27.64 -0.40
C THR A 323 5.14 -27.32 0.17
N ASN A 324 4.87 -26.05 0.48
CA ASN A 324 3.56 -25.60 0.97
C ASN A 324 2.48 -25.82 -0.08
N GLN A 325 2.75 -25.45 -1.33
CA GLN A 325 1.81 -25.67 -2.42
C GLN A 325 1.52 -27.17 -2.61
N LEU A 326 2.57 -27.98 -2.70
CA LEU A 326 2.46 -29.44 -2.82
C LEU A 326 1.66 -30.04 -1.66
N ALA A 327 1.95 -29.64 -0.41
CA ALA A 327 1.31 -30.18 0.78
C ALA A 327 -0.19 -29.89 0.84
N SER A 328 -0.61 -28.74 0.29
CA SER A 328 -2.01 -28.36 0.23
C SER A 328 -2.84 -29.27 -0.70
N GLU A 329 -2.20 -29.88 -1.71
CA GLU A 329 -2.83 -30.77 -2.69
C GLU A 329 -2.62 -32.25 -2.34
N ASP A 330 -1.36 -32.65 -2.11
CA ASP A 330 -0.93 -34.02 -1.81
C ASP A 330 0.25 -33.99 -0.82
N PRO A 331 -0.03 -34.18 0.49
CA PRO A 331 0.99 -34.26 1.52
C PRO A 331 2.06 -35.33 1.28
N ALA A 332 1.73 -36.45 0.63
CA ALA A 332 2.68 -37.53 0.39
C ALA A 332 3.66 -37.18 -0.74
N ALA A 333 3.16 -36.56 -1.81
CA ALA A 333 4.03 -36.01 -2.86
C ALA A 333 4.92 -34.88 -2.33
N ALA A 334 4.38 -34.01 -1.47
CA ALA A 334 5.13 -32.96 -0.80
C ALA A 334 6.24 -33.50 0.11
N ALA A 335 5.94 -34.54 0.88
CA ALA A 335 6.91 -35.28 1.68
C ALA A 335 8.05 -35.83 0.81
N GLN A 336 7.72 -36.51 -0.29
CA GLN A 336 8.72 -37.05 -1.21
C GLN A 336 9.60 -35.94 -1.82
N PHE A 337 8.99 -34.82 -2.22
CA PHE A 337 9.73 -33.68 -2.75
C PHE A 337 10.66 -33.08 -1.70
N LEU A 338 10.19 -32.89 -0.47
CA LEU A 338 11.00 -32.39 0.64
C LEU A 338 12.15 -33.36 0.99
N ASP A 339 11.92 -34.67 0.98
CA ASP A 339 12.95 -35.69 1.20
C ASP A 339 14.06 -35.63 0.14
N GLN A 340 13.70 -35.43 -1.13
CA GLN A 340 14.67 -35.28 -2.23
C GLN A 340 15.52 -34.01 -2.11
N HIS A 341 14.99 -32.98 -1.44
CA HIS A 341 15.60 -31.66 -1.30
C HIS A 341 15.98 -31.34 0.16
N ALA A 342 16.14 -32.36 1.00
CA ALA A 342 16.39 -32.20 2.43
C ALA A 342 17.66 -31.38 2.75
N ALA A 343 18.62 -31.33 1.82
CA ALA A 343 19.83 -30.53 1.95
C ALA A 343 19.56 -29.01 2.00
N ASP A 344 18.45 -28.54 1.43
CA ASP A 344 18.06 -27.14 1.43
C ASP A 344 17.00 -26.83 2.52
N ALA A 345 16.54 -27.83 3.27
CA ALA A 345 15.46 -27.68 4.24
C ALA A 345 15.96 -27.13 5.59
N ASP A 346 15.41 -26.00 6.03
CA ASP A 346 15.58 -25.47 7.38
C ASP A 346 14.36 -25.82 8.28
N ASP A 347 14.45 -25.51 9.58
CA ASP A 347 13.36 -25.75 10.52
C ASP A 347 12.04 -25.06 10.11
N ARG A 348 12.09 -23.94 9.37
CA ARG A 348 10.90 -23.24 8.88
C ARG A 348 10.22 -24.03 7.76
N VAL A 349 10.98 -24.67 6.87
CA VAL A 349 10.45 -25.56 5.83
C VAL A 349 9.69 -26.73 6.49
N TYR A 350 10.34 -27.42 7.44
CA TYR A 350 9.70 -28.53 8.16
C TYR A 350 8.46 -28.06 8.93
N GLN A 351 8.56 -26.97 9.67
CA GLN A 351 7.43 -26.41 10.41
C GLN A 351 6.22 -26.14 9.50
N GLN A 352 6.44 -25.53 8.33
CA GLN A 352 5.35 -25.18 7.42
C GLN A 352 4.78 -26.39 6.68
N PHE A 353 5.62 -27.36 6.31
CA PHE A 353 5.14 -28.65 5.79
C PHE A 353 4.19 -29.31 6.79
N VAL A 354 4.57 -29.35 8.07
CA VAL A 354 3.76 -29.93 9.15
C VAL A 354 2.44 -29.17 9.28
N TRP A 355 2.44 -27.83 9.26
CA TRP A 355 1.21 -27.03 9.35
C TRP A 355 0.24 -27.30 8.19
N ASN A 356 0.75 -27.32 6.96
CA ASN A 356 -0.08 -27.45 5.76
C ASN A 356 -0.59 -28.88 5.55
N SER A 357 0.18 -29.89 5.99
CA SER A 357 -0.19 -31.30 5.85
C SER A 357 -1.06 -31.81 6.99
N PHE A 358 -1.08 -31.15 8.16
CA PHE A 358 -1.71 -31.71 9.37
C PHE A 358 -3.19 -32.03 9.22
N ARG A 359 -3.90 -31.16 8.50
CA ARG A 359 -5.36 -31.28 8.35
C ARG A 359 -5.73 -32.54 7.55
N SER A 360 -4.96 -32.90 6.54
CA SER A 360 -5.23 -34.03 5.65
C SER A 360 -4.47 -35.30 6.07
N ALA A 361 -3.24 -35.17 6.56
CA ALA A 361 -2.33 -36.28 6.85
C ALA A 361 -1.59 -36.06 8.20
N PRO A 362 -2.28 -36.17 9.35
CA PRO A 362 -1.69 -35.84 10.66
C PRO A 362 -0.50 -36.74 11.06
N GLU A 363 -0.57 -38.04 10.78
CA GLU A 363 0.50 -38.99 11.06
C GLU A 363 1.76 -38.68 10.26
N LEU A 364 1.61 -38.51 8.94
CA LEU A 364 2.72 -38.10 8.06
C LEU A 364 3.36 -36.80 8.54
N SER A 365 2.52 -35.81 8.88
CA SER A 365 2.98 -34.51 9.37
C SER A 365 3.77 -34.65 10.67
N ALA A 366 3.27 -35.43 11.62
CA ALA A 366 3.92 -35.62 12.91
C ALA A 366 5.33 -36.23 12.77
N ASN A 367 5.53 -37.15 11.82
CA ASN A 367 6.83 -37.78 11.55
C ASN A 367 7.91 -36.76 11.15
N TYR A 368 7.53 -35.65 10.52
CA TYR A 368 8.46 -34.62 10.04
C TYR A 368 8.90 -33.65 11.15
N ILE A 369 8.22 -33.59 12.29
CA ILE A 369 8.62 -32.75 13.43
C ILE A 369 9.99 -33.19 13.98
N SER A 370 10.29 -34.49 13.92
CA SER A 370 11.58 -35.07 14.34
C SER A 370 12.79 -34.52 13.57
N ARG A 371 12.58 -33.95 12.37
CA ARG A 371 13.63 -33.41 11.50
C ARG A 371 14.00 -31.96 11.80
N MET A 372 13.21 -31.28 12.63
CA MET A 372 13.54 -29.97 13.15
C MET A 372 14.74 -30.07 14.10
N THR A 373 15.67 -29.12 14.00
CA THR A 373 16.95 -29.12 14.73
C THR A 373 16.92 -28.29 16.01
N ASP A 374 16.09 -27.24 16.08
CA ASP A 374 15.85 -26.46 17.30
C ASP A 374 14.89 -27.22 18.23
N ALA A 375 15.43 -27.78 19.30
CA ALA A 375 14.68 -28.56 20.29
C ALA A 375 13.49 -27.79 20.89
N ARG A 376 13.59 -26.47 21.08
CA ARG A 376 12.48 -25.68 21.63
C ARG A 376 11.36 -25.51 20.61
N GLN A 377 11.70 -25.31 19.34
CA GLN A 377 10.71 -25.23 18.26
C GLN A 377 10.05 -26.58 18.01
N GLN A 378 10.84 -27.64 18.00
CA GLN A 378 10.39 -29.03 17.89
C GLN A 378 9.39 -29.39 19.02
N ASP A 379 9.74 -29.14 20.28
CA ASP A 379 8.87 -29.40 21.44
C ASP A 379 7.53 -28.66 21.34
N ARG A 380 7.57 -27.36 20.98
CA ARG A 380 6.35 -26.56 20.80
C ARG A 380 5.50 -27.11 19.65
N MET A 381 6.15 -27.56 18.57
CA MET A 381 5.46 -28.11 17.41
C MET A 381 4.75 -29.42 17.76
N TYR A 382 5.45 -30.35 18.42
CA TYR A 382 4.84 -31.59 18.91
C TYR A 382 3.62 -31.33 19.79
N ARG A 383 3.77 -30.50 20.84
CA ARG A 383 2.66 -30.22 21.78
C ARG A 383 1.44 -29.67 21.07
N ARG A 384 1.62 -28.62 20.25
CA ARG A 384 0.50 -27.97 19.56
C ARG A 384 -0.20 -28.93 18.58
N MET A 385 0.58 -29.72 17.86
CA MET A 385 0.07 -30.67 16.87
C MET A 385 -0.66 -31.84 17.51
N LEU A 386 -0.04 -32.47 18.51
CA LEU A 386 -0.61 -33.63 19.20
C LEU A 386 -1.88 -33.26 19.98
N GLU A 387 -1.92 -32.10 20.64
CA GLU A 387 -3.16 -31.61 21.25
C GLU A 387 -4.26 -31.35 20.22
N GLY A 388 -3.91 -30.76 19.06
CA GLY A 388 -4.84 -30.57 17.96
C GLY A 388 -5.36 -31.91 17.43
N TRP A 389 -4.49 -32.91 17.35
CA TRP A 389 -4.81 -34.22 16.80
C TRP A 389 -5.72 -34.96 17.77
N MET A 390 -5.39 -34.97 19.06
CA MET A 390 -6.22 -35.61 20.09
C MET A 390 -7.65 -35.05 20.14
N ARG A 391 -7.82 -33.74 19.93
CA ARG A 391 -9.16 -33.13 19.86
C ARG A 391 -9.99 -33.62 18.68
N ARG A 392 -9.35 -34.01 17.57
CA ARG A 392 -10.02 -34.50 16.37
C ARG A 392 -10.17 -36.03 16.38
N ASP A 393 -9.12 -36.73 16.78
CA ASP A 393 -9.02 -38.19 16.82
C ASP A 393 -8.06 -38.60 17.94
N PHE A 394 -8.64 -38.80 19.13
CA PHE A 394 -7.91 -39.14 20.34
C PHE A 394 -7.19 -40.49 20.22
N ASN A 395 -7.84 -41.49 19.63
CA ASN A 395 -7.29 -42.85 19.55
C ASN A 395 -6.10 -42.90 18.60
N ALA A 396 -6.21 -42.29 17.41
CA ALA A 396 -5.09 -42.25 16.46
C ALA A 396 -3.89 -41.49 17.03
N ALA A 397 -4.13 -40.32 17.66
CA ALA A 397 -3.06 -39.53 18.25
C ALA A 397 -2.33 -40.29 19.38
N THR A 398 -3.07 -40.93 20.28
CA THR A 398 -2.48 -41.69 21.39
C THR A 398 -1.73 -42.94 20.92
N GLN A 399 -2.26 -43.66 19.93
CA GLN A 399 -1.56 -44.78 19.31
C GLN A 399 -0.26 -44.34 18.63
N TRP A 400 -0.27 -43.20 17.93
CA TRP A 400 0.95 -42.68 17.31
C TRP A 400 1.98 -42.30 18.37
N MET A 401 1.57 -41.62 19.46
CA MET A 401 2.47 -41.26 20.56
C MET A 401 3.13 -42.47 21.25
N THR A 402 2.42 -43.58 21.41
CA THR A 402 2.98 -44.79 22.03
C THR A 402 3.90 -45.57 21.10
N SER A 403 3.81 -45.33 19.79
CA SER A 403 4.58 -46.02 18.76
C SER A 403 5.84 -45.25 18.32
N ASN A 404 6.05 -44.03 18.82
CA ASN A 404 7.12 -43.14 18.40
C ASN A 404 7.89 -42.57 19.60
N ASP A 405 9.20 -42.38 19.45
CA ASP A 405 10.04 -41.76 20.46
C ASP A 405 9.84 -40.24 20.46
N LEU A 406 9.39 -39.70 21.60
CA LEU A 406 9.14 -38.27 21.78
C LEU A 406 10.07 -37.68 22.86
N PRO A 407 10.41 -36.38 22.78
CA PRO A 407 11.10 -35.70 23.86
C PRO A 407 10.37 -35.85 25.20
N SER A 408 11.10 -36.09 26.29
CA SER A 408 10.50 -36.36 27.61
C SER A 408 9.52 -35.27 28.05
N GLY A 409 9.87 -34.00 27.82
CA GLY A 409 8.98 -32.88 28.12
C GLY A 409 7.67 -32.90 27.32
N VAL A 410 7.68 -33.41 26.09
CA VAL A 410 6.46 -33.62 25.28
C VAL A 410 5.65 -34.76 25.89
N VAL A 411 6.27 -35.89 26.23
CA VAL A 411 5.60 -37.05 26.84
C VAL A 411 4.87 -36.66 28.13
N ASP A 412 5.57 -35.97 29.04
CA ASP A 412 4.99 -35.54 30.32
C ASP A 412 3.75 -34.65 30.12
N HIS A 413 3.86 -33.68 29.21
CA HIS A 413 2.76 -32.79 28.85
C HIS A 413 1.58 -33.53 28.25
N MET A 414 1.83 -34.42 27.28
CA MET A 414 0.76 -35.15 26.62
C MET A 414 0.06 -36.12 27.58
N ASN A 415 0.77 -36.74 28.53
CA ASN A 415 0.17 -37.59 29.56
C ASN A 415 -0.76 -36.81 30.49
N GLU A 416 -0.45 -35.56 30.82
CA GLU A 416 -1.36 -34.67 31.55
C GLU A 416 -2.62 -34.38 30.73
N ARG A 417 -2.46 -33.98 29.46
CA ARG A 417 -3.59 -33.72 28.55
C ARG A 417 -4.48 -34.92 28.30
N ILE A 418 -3.91 -36.13 28.25
CA ILE A 418 -4.64 -37.39 28.13
C ILE A 418 -5.53 -37.62 29.35
N ARG A 419 -5.00 -37.43 30.57
CA ARG A 419 -5.78 -37.58 31.81
C ARG A 419 -6.95 -36.60 31.86
N GLU A 420 -6.70 -35.32 31.58
CA GLU A 420 -7.74 -34.30 31.53
C GLU A 420 -8.84 -34.63 30.50
N PHE A 421 -8.46 -35.15 29.33
CA PHE A 421 -9.43 -35.51 28.29
C PHE A 421 -10.32 -36.68 28.72
N GLN A 422 -9.75 -37.67 29.40
CA GLN A 422 -10.48 -38.83 29.93
C GLN A 422 -11.42 -38.45 31.08
N GLU A 423 -11.00 -37.54 31.96
CA GLU A 423 -11.83 -37.01 33.06
C GLU A 423 -13.03 -36.21 32.55
N ASN A 424 -12.87 -35.44 31.48
CA ASN A 424 -13.95 -34.62 30.91
C ASN A 424 -14.98 -35.42 30.08
N GLN A 425 -14.75 -36.71 29.82
CA GLN A 425 -15.69 -37.60 29.11
C GLN A 425 -16.47 -38.53 30.05
N GLN A 426 -16.19 -38.50 31.35
CA GLN A 426 -16.95 -39.19 32.40
C GLN A 426 -17.96 -38.22 33.03
#